data_AF-A0A2M7WYA7-F1
#
_entry.id   AF-A0A2M7WYA7-F1
#
_cell.length_a   1.000
_cell.length_b   1.000
_cell.length_c   1.000
_cell.angle_alpha   90.00
_cell.angle_beta   90.00
_cell.angle_gamma   90.00
#
_symmetry.space_group_name_H-M   'P 1'
#
loop_
_entity.id
_entity.type
_entity.pdbx_description
1 polymer ?
#
loop_
_entity_poly.entity_id
_entity_poly.type
_entity_poly.pdbx_seq_one_letter_code
_entity_poly.pdbx_strand_id
1 'polypeptide(L)'
;EIFFQKVWPKLTGIENIPNINDVQGNPEKIAGRLWESLAPALDAYITKYNLPVTKDARQTDDEYFSALVAKMYQLNERVAGHGGWENVWPKTAIEIGATNCALGSQVLGRALQKAGYEVEFGMPGPESHAVALAKKSDGRKVYLDQANGVMVDIAGEQSVHGVKAYRIETDNKNIPFRLIPVCSLEKSTAATVWNLASLRKSAASPREGRFHTQALKLMDRFGLDWKISYGDWAKRTILPEWKGLLRRPEWKKEQEESTARIRATNPSI
;
A
#
# COMPACT_ATOMS: atom_id res chain seq x y z
N GLU A 1 -21.88 -4.64 -3.98
CA GLU A 1 -22.63 -3.49 -4.52
C GLU A 1 -22.62 -2.26 -3.59
N ILE A 2 -23.18 -2.35 -2.38
CA ILE A 2 -23.24 -1.21 -1.41
C ILE A 2 -21.87 -0.57 -1.14
N PHE A 3 -20.81 -1.37 -1.00
CA PHE A 3 -19.45 -0.86 -0.79
C PHE A 3 -19.00 0.09 -1.92
N PHE A 4 -19.12 -0.34 -3.18
CA PHE A 4 -18.65 0.43 -4.33
C PHE A 4 -19.53 1.65 -4.60
N GLN A 5 -20.82 1.58 -4.31
CA GLN A 5 -21.72 2.72 -4.53
C GLN A 5 -21.64 3.77 -3.42
N LYS A 6 -21.45 3.37 -2.16
CA LYS A 6 -21.55 4.29 -1.01
C LYS A 6 -20.22 4.63 -0.36
N VAL A 7 -19.29 3.68 -0.32
CA VAL A 7 -18.02 3.82 0.41
C VAL A 7 -16.91 4.29 -0.53
N TRP A 8 -16.77 3.64 -1.69
CA TRP A 8 -15.66 3.90 -2.60
C TRP A 8 -15.54 5.37 -3.03
N PRO A 9 -16.62 6.07 -3.47
CA PRO A 9 -16.53 7.48 -3.86
C PRO A 9 -16.12 8.40 -2.72
N LYS A 10 -16.47 8.05 -1.48
CA LYS A 10 -16.08 8.82 -0.28
C LYS A 10 -14.61 8.66 0.06
N LEU A 11 -14.04 7.48 -0.21
CA LEU A 11 -12.62 7.18 -0.03
C LEU A 11 -11.77 7.83 -1.11
N THR A 12 -12.18 7.69 -2.37
CA THR A 12 -11.38 8.12 -3.54
C THR A 12 -11.64 9.56 -3.95
N GLY A 13 -12.82 10.11 -3.63
CA GLY A 13 -13.27 11.39 -4.15
C GLY A 13 -13.73 11.31 -5.61
N ILE A 14 -13.83 10.12 -6.18
CA ILE A 14 -14.20 9.88 -7.58
C ILE A 14 -15.67 9.42 -7.63
N GLU A 15 -16.50 10.19 -8.32
CA GLU A 15 -17.94 9.91 -8.46
C GLU A 15 -18.23 8.73 -9.39
N ASN A 16 -17.30 8.43 -10.30
CA ASN A 16 -17.41 7.27 -11.18
C ASN A 16 -17.18 5.98 -10.39
N ILE A 17 -18.29 5.36 -9.99
CA ILE A 17 -18.33 4.12 -9.24
C ILE A 17 -17.89 2.97 -10.16
N PRO A 18 -16.87 2.17 -9.76
CA PRO A 18 -16.49 1.00 -10.53
C PRO A 18 -17.65 0.00 -10.49
N ASN A 19 -18.29 -0.24 -11.64
CA ASN A 19 -19.18 -1.39 -11.79
C ASN A 19 -18.31 -2.64 -11.85
N ILE A 20 -18.47 -3.57 -10.91
CA ILE A 20 -17.74 -4.84 -10.90
C ILE A 20 -18.66 -6.05 -11.07
N ASN A 21 -19.96 -5.84 -11.29
CA ASN A 21 -20.96 -6.90 -11.22
C ASN A 21 -20.83 -7.93 -12.36
N ASP A 22 -20.51 -7.48 -13.56
CA ASP A 22 -20.30 -8.32 -14.76
C ASP A 22 -18.91 -8.96 -14.84
N VAL A 23 -18.01 -8.64 -13.90
CA VAL A 23 -16.67 -9.24 -13.80
C VAL A 23 -16.46 -9.99 -12.50
N GLN A 24 -17.55 -10.29 -11.78
CA GLN A 24 -17.49 -11.11 -10.58
C GLN A 24 -16.83 -12.46 -10.88
N GLY A 25 -15.88 -12.87 -10.03
CA GLY A 25 -15.12 -14.10 -10.20
C GLY A 25 -13.85 -13.98 -11.05
N ASN A 26 -13.54 -12.80 -11.61
CA ASN A 26 -12.27 -12.54 -12.30
C ASN A 26 -11.44 -11.50 -11.52
N PRO A 27 -10.46 -11.93 -10.68
CA PRO A 27 -9.68 -11.04 -9.84
C PRO A 27 -8.95 -9.93 -10.60
N GLU A 28 -8.42 -10.23 -11.78
CA GLU A 28 -7.67 -9.29 -12.62
C GLU A 28 -8.57 -8.18 -13.16
N LYS A 29 -9.75 -8.54 -13.67
CA LYS A 29 -10.73 -7.55 -14.16
C LYS A 29 -11.29 -6.70 -13.03
N ILE A 30 -11.53 -7.29 -11.86
CA ILE A 30 -11.95 -6.53 -10.68
C ILE A 30 -10.86 -5.52 -10.29
N ALA A 31 -9.61 -5.96 -10.16
CA ALA A 31 -8.47 -5.10 -9.85
C ALA A 31 -8.34 -3.95 -10.86
N GLY A 32 -8.43 -4.25 -12.16
CA GLY A 32 -8.36 -3.26 -13.24
C GLY A 32 -9.41 -2.16 -13.10
N ARG A 33 -10.68 -2.52 -12.87
CA ARG A 33 -11.76 -1.52 -12.71
C ARG A 33 -11.63 -0.68 -11.45
N LEU A 34 -11.18 -1.27 -10.35
CA LEU A 34 -10.88 -0.51 -9.14
C LEU A 34 -9.71 0.44 -9.35
N TRP A 35 -8.69 0.01 -10.09
CA TRP A 35 -7.53 0.82 -10.41
C TRP A 35 -7.88 1.98 -11.34
N GLU A 36 -8.69 1.75 -12.38
CA GLU A 36 -9.21 2.81 -13.26
C GLU A 36 -9.94 3.90 -12.48
N SER A 37 -10.68 3.52 -11.42
CA SER A 37 -11.35 4.47 -10.53
C SER A 37 -10.39 5.15 -9.53
N LEU A 38 -9.33 4.48 -9.08
CA LEU A 38 -8.38 5.02 -8.10
C LEU A 38 -7.29 5.90 -8.73
N ALA A 39 -6.77 5.51 -9.90
CA ALA A 39 -5.64 6.16 -10.56
C ALA A 39 -5.81 7.68 -10.77
N PRO A 40 -7.00 8.21 -11.11
CA PRO A 40 -7.20 9.65 -11.20
C PRO A 40 -6.93 10.39 -9.88
N ALA A 41 -7.29 9.80 -8.72
CA ALA A 41 -7.00 10.40 -7.42
C ALA A 41 -5.48 10.38 -7.12
N LEU A 42 -4.78 9.31 -7.52
CA LEU A 42 -3.32 9.24 -7.40
C LEU A 42 -2.64 10.28 -8.31
N ASP A 43 -3.11 10.43 -9.55
CA ASP A 43 -2.62 11.42 -10.51
C ASP A 43 -2.86 12.86 -10.01
N ALA A 44 -3.99 13.13 -9.35
CA ALA A 44 -4.28 14.40 -8.71
C ALA A 44 -3.32 14.70 -7.55
N TYR A 45 -3.00 13.70 -6.72
CA TYR A 45 -1.99 13.83 -5.65
C TYR A 45 -0.60 14.13 -6.24
N ILE A 46 -0.18 13.35 -7.22
CA ILE A 46 1.11 13.50 -7.92
C ILE A 46 1.26 14.92 -8.46
N THR A 47 0.23 15.42 -9.14
CA THR A 47 0.19 16.77 -9.70
C THR A 47 0.26 17.83 -8.59
N LYS A 48 -0.61 17.74 -7.57
CA LYS A 48 -0.71 18.75 -6.51
C LYS A 48 0.58 18.91 -5.71
N TYR A 49 1.29 17.81 -5.46
CA TYR A 49 2.55 17.81 -4.70
C TYR A 49 3.80 17.79 -5.58
N ASN A 50 3.63 17.99 -6.90
CA ASN A 50 4.71 18.06 -7.89
C ASN A 50 5.66 16.85 -7.82
N LEU A 51 5.14 15.64 -7.61
CA LEU A 51 5.99 14.45 -7.60
C LEU A 51 6.58 14.24 -9.01
N PRO A 52 7.90 14.02 -9.14
CA PRO A 52 8.53 13.94 -10.46
C PRO A 52 8.09 12.67 -11.19
N VAL A 53 7.46 12.85 -12.36
CA VAL A 53 6.95 11.77 -13.24
C VAL A 53 7.78 11.61 -14.51
N THR A 54 8.91 12.30 -14.58
CA THR A 54 9.92 12.17 -15.63
C THR A 54 11.27 12.21 -14.96
N LYS A 55 12.20 11.40 -15.47
CA LYS A 55 13.60 11.44 -15.08
C LYS A 55 14.36 12.39 -16.00
N ASP A 56 15.22 13.25 -15.44
CA ASP A 56 16.13 14.06 -16.26
C ASP A 56 17.16 13.15 -16.97
N ALA A 57 17.47 13.44 -18.23
CA ALA A 57 18.38 12.60 -19.02
C ALA A 57 19.79 12.47 -18.41
N ARG A 58 20.22 13.43 -17.57
CA ARG A 58 21.51 13.41 -16.87
C ARG A 58 21.47 12.64 -15.55
N GLN A 59 20.29 12.30 -15.04
CA GLN A 59 20.12 11.57 -13.79
C GLN A 59 20.22 10.05 -14.00
N THR A 60 20.91 9.40 -13.08
CA THR A 60 20.84 7.95 -12.88
C THR A 60 19.47 7.56 -12.32
N ASP A 61 19.11 6.27 -12.44
CA ASP A 61 17.87 5.77 -11.84
C ASP A 61 17.91 5.87 -10.30
N ASP A 62 19.08 5.66 -9.70
CA ASP A 62 19.27 5.77 -8.25
C ASP A 62 19.01 7.19 -7.74
N GLU A 63 19.52 8.22 -8.44
CA GLU A 63 19.26 9.62 -8.10
C GLU A 63 17.77 9.97 -8.22
N TYR A 64 17.13 9.53 -9.30
CA TYR A 64 15.72 9.78 -9.54
C TYR A 64 14.83 9.11 -8.50
N PHE A 65 15.05 7.81 -8.24
CA PHE A 65 14.29 7.05 -7.26
C PHE A 65 14.50 7.59 -5.85
N SER A 66 15.74 7.91 -5.48
CA SER A 66 16.06 8.49 -4.17
C SER A 66 15.39 9.85 -3.97
N ALA A 67 15.41 10.72 -4.99
CA ALA A 67 14.75 12.03 -4.91
C ALA A 67 13.23 11.90 -4.76
N LEU A 68 12.61 10.95 -5.48
CA LEU A 68 11.18 10.70 -5.37
C LEU A 68 10.79 10.10 -4.01
N VAL A 69 11.53 9.10 -3.53
CA VAL A 69 11.33 8.48 -2.19
C VAL A 69 11.50 9.52 -1.08
N ALA A 70 12.58 10.33 -1.13
CA ALA A 70 12.85 11.37 -0.14
C ALA A 70 11.74 12.43 -0.12
N LYS A 71 11.25 12.85 -1.28
CA LYS A 71 10.16 13.82 -1.38
C LYS A 71 8.87 13.29 -0.75
N MET A 72 8.53 12.03 -1.00
CA MET A 72 7.34 11.42 -0.40
C MET A 72 7.51 11.19 1.10
N TYR A 73 8.70 10.80 1.56
CA TYR A 73 9.02 10.70 2.98
C TYR A 73 8.81 12.03 3.72
N GLN A 74 9.34 13.14 3.18
CA GLN A 74 9.13 14.49 3.72
C GLN A 74 7.65 14.90 3.77
N LEU A 75 6.87 14.54 2.74
CA LEU A 75 5.42 14.77 2.74
C LEU A 75 4.74 13.99 3.88
N ASN A 76 5.17 12.76 4.14
CA ASN A 76 4.59 11.92 5.19
C ASN A 76 4.98 12.31 6.62
N GLU A 77 6.01 13.14 6.83
CA GLU A 77 6.27 13.71 8.17
C GLU A 77 5.05 14.49 8.69
N ARG A 78 4.18 14.97 7.79
CA ARG A 78 2.91 15.62 8.12
C ARG A 78 1.86 14.68 8.71
N VAL A 79 1.98 13.35 8.56
CA VAL A 79 0.99 12.37 9.08
C VAL A 79 0.77 12.54 10.59
N ALA A 80 1.85 12.76 11.35
CA ALA A 80 1.78 12.95 12.80
C ALA A 80 0.92 14.18 13.18
N GLY A 81 1.03 15.27 12.40
CA GLY A 81 0.23 16.48 12.56
C GLY A 81 -1.25 16.29 12.23
N HIS A 82 -1.60 15.25 11.46
CA HIS A 82 -2.97 14.95 11.03
C HIS A 82 -3.59 13.74 11.72
N GLY A 83 -3.05 13.33 12.86
CA GLY A 83 -3.71 12.36 13.75
C GLY A 83 -3.62 10.90 13.31
N GLY A 84 -2.59 10.54 12.53
CA GLY A 84 -2.24 9.14 12.25
C GLY A 84 -2.61 8.64 10.85
N TRP A 85 -2.25 7.38 10.59
CA TRP A 85 -2.44 6.72 9.29
C TRP A 85 -3.93 6.55 8.94
N GLU A 86 -4.82 6.62 9.92
CA GLU A 86 -6.26 6.48 9.72
C GLU A 86 -6.84 7.64 8.90
N ASN A 87 -6.17 8.79 8.83
CA ASN A 87 -6.70 9.98 8.18
C ASN A 87 -6.23 10.18 6.73
N VAL A 88 -5.35 9.30 6.23
CA VAL A 88 -4.65 9.44 4.95
C VAL A 88 -5.22 8.49 3.89
N TRP A 89 -6.47 8.75 3.49
CA TRP A 89 -7.19 8.07 2.40
C TRP A 89 -7.06 8.88 1.10
N PRO A 90 -7.26 8.32 -0.10
CA PRO A 90 -6.95 9.03 -1.34
C PRO A 90 -7.52 10.47 -1.42
N LYS A 91 -8.81 10.65 -1.08
CA LYS A 91 -9.43 11.99 -1.06
C LYS A 91 -8.75 12.94 -0.06
N THR A 92 -8.56 12.51 1.18
CA THR A 92 -7.99 13.35 2.25
C THR A 92 -6.49 13.52 2.13
N ALA A 93 -5.77 12.54 1.59
CA ALA A 93 -4.35 12.58 1.31
C ALA A 93 -4.01 13.71 0.35
N ILE A 94 -4.86 13.93 -0.68
CA ILE A 94 -4.71 15.09 -1.59
C ILE A 94 -4.85 16.40 -0.82
N GLU A 95 -5.64 16.49 0.25
CA GLU A 95 -5.82 17.72 1.02
C GLU A 95 -4.61 17.99 1.92
N ILE A 96 -4.14 16.96 2.65
CA ILE A 96 -3.11 17.07 3.70
C ILE A 96 -1.68 16.90 3.17
N GLY A 97 -1.50 16.23 2.04
CA GLY A 97 -0.20 15.94 1.44
C GLY A 97 0.59 14.91 2.20
N ALA A 98 -0.10 13.91 2.74
CA ALA A 98 0.46 12.83 3.51
C ALA A 98 -0.27 11.54 3.15
N THR A 99 0.43 10.41 3.19
CA THR A 99 -0.07 9.09 2.80
C THR A 99 0.25 8.05 3.87
N ASN A 100 -0.50 6.93 3.90
CA ASN A 100 -0.06 5.73 4.62
C ASN A 100 0.81 4.87 3.72
N CYS A 101 1.38 3.79 4.25
CA CYS A 101 2.26 2.89 3.50
C CYS A 101 1.62 2.36 2.20
N ALA A 102 0.35 1.96 2.24
CA ALA A 102 -0.36 1.42 1.06
C ALA A 102 -0.60 2.50 0.00
N LEU A 103 -1.23 3.62 0.40
CA LEU A 103 -1.54 4.71 -0.52
C LEU A 103 -0.27 5.37 -1.07
N GLY A 104 0.73 5.58 -0.22
CA GLY A 104 2.00 6.17 -0.63
C GLY A 104 2.74 5.28 -1.61
N SER A 105 2.72 3.96 -1.42
CA SER A 105 3.28 3.01 -2.38
C SER A 105 2.52 2.96 -3.70
N GLN A 106 1.21 3.16 -3.68
CA GLN A 106 0.39 3.32 -4.89
C GLN A 106 0.73 4.61 -5.65
N VAL A 107 0.86 5.74 -4.93
CA VAL A 107 1.26 7.03 -5.51
C VAL A 107 2.68 6.95 -6.08
N LEU A 108 3.62 6.39 -5.33
CA LEU A 108 5.01 6.18 -5.75
C LEU A 108 5.06 5.32 -7.01
N GLY A 109 4.39 4.16 -6.97
CA GLY A 109 4.33 3.25 -8.10
C GLY A 109 3.69 3.89 -9.33
N ARG A 110 2.63 4.67 -9.16
CA ARG A 110 1.99 5.41 -10.25
C ARG A 110 2.92 6.46 -10.86
N ALA A 111 3.66 7.20 -10.04
CA ALA A 111 4.63 8.19 -10.52
C ALA A 111 5.74 7.53 -11.36
N LEU A 112 6.28 6.40 -10.90
CA LEU A 112 7.29 5.61 -11.60
C LEU A 112 6.77 5.01 -12.91
N GLN A 113 5.53 4.51 -12.91
CA GLN A 113 4.88 4.01 -14.13
C GLN A 113 4.74 5.12 -15.18
N LYS A 114 4.37 6.34 -14.77
CA LYS A 114 4.31 7.50 -15.68
C LYS A 114 5.68 7.92 -16.21
N ALA A 115 6.74 7.68 -15.44
CA ALA A 115 8.12 7.89 -15.86
C ALA A 115 8.67 6.76 -16.75
N GLY A 116 7.87 5.72 -17.05
CA GLY A 116 8.23 4.65 -17.98
C GLY A 116 8.87 3.42 -17.33
N TYR A 117 8.85 3.31 -16.01
CA TYR A 117 9.42 2.14 -15.31
C TYR A 117 8.42 0.99 -15.18
N GLU A 118 8.94 -0.24 -15.21
CA GLU A 118 8.19 -1.42 -14.76
C GLU A 118 8.06 -1.36 -13.23
N VAL A 119 6.84 -1.48 -12.72
CA VAL A 119 6.52 -1.31 -11.30
C VAL A 119 5.69 -2.48 -10.79
N GLU A 120 6.01 -2.93 -9.58
CA GLU A 120 5.22 -3.88 -8.81
C GLU A 120 4.88 -3.30 -7.43
N PHE A 121 3.83 -3.83 -6.83
CA PHE A 121 3.40 -3.42 -5.49
C PHE A 121 3.78 -4.49 -4.48
N GLY A 122 4.57 -4.11 -3.48
CA GLY A 122 4.87 -4.93 -2.32
C GLY A 122 3.68 -4.93 -1.38
N MET A 123 2.97 -6.05 -1.35
CA MET A 123 1.77 -6.18 -0.54
C MET A 123 2.13 -6.09 0.95
N PRO A 124 1.27 -5.48 1.78
CA PRO A 124 1.42 -5.52 3.22
C PRO A 124 1.55 -6.97 3.68
N GLY A 125 2.78 -7.32 4.01
CA GLY A 125 3.18 -8.66 4.42
C GLY A 125 2.75 -8.95 5.87
N PRO A 126 3.50 -9.79 6.60
CA PRO A 126 3.09 -10.20 7.94
C PRO A 126 3.05 -9.04 8.94
N GLU A 127 3.76 -7.95 8.64
CA GLU A 127 3.91 -6.75 9.49
C GLU A 127 3.17 -5.50 8.96
N SER A 128 2.17 -5.67 8.09
CA SER A 128 1.26 -4.57 7.66
C SER A 128 1.92 -3.35 6.99
N HIS A 129 3.10 -3.51 6.38
CA HIS A 129 3.79 -2.44 5.65
C HIS A 129 3.84 -2.71 4.14
N ALA A 130 3.41 -1.73 3.35
CA ALA A 130 3.35 -1.82 1.89
C ALA A 130 4.42 -0.92 1.25
N VAL A 131 4.95 -1.35 0.11
CA VAL A 131 6.05 -0.68 -0.60
C VAL A 131 5.84 -0.67 -2.10
N ALA A 132 6.56 0.20 -2.82
CA ALA A 132 6.68 0.10 -4.26
C ALA A 132 7.98 -0.63 -4.62
N LEU A 133 7.98 -1.32 -5.76
CA LEU A 133 9.18 -1.87 -6.36
C LEU A 133 9.27 -1.41 -7.80
N ALA A 134 10.48 -1.12 -8.26
CA ALA A 134 10.72 -0.72 -9.64
C ALA A 134 11.94 -1.45 -10.21
N LYS A 135 11.92 -1.67 -11.52
CA LYS A 135 13.05 -2.19 -12.27
C LYS A 135 13.81 -1.03 -12.90
N LYS A 136 15.10 -0.91 -12.59
CA LYS A 136 16.05 0.02 -13.20
C LYS A 136 16.27 -0.33 -14.67
N SER A 137 16.79 0.65 -15.41
CA SER A 137 17.21 0.51 -16.81
C SER A 137 18.27 -0.58 -17.03
N ASP A 138 19.12 -0.84 -16.03
CA ASP A 138 20.11 -1.93 -16.03
C ASP A 138 19.51 -3.32 -15.69
N GLY A 139 18.20 -3.39 -15.45
CA GLY A 139 17.47 -4.61 -15.14
C GLY A 139 17.44 -4.99 -13.65
N ARG A 140 18.20 -4.32 -12.78
CA ARG A 140 18.11 -4.53 -11.32
C ARG A 140 16.76 -4.09 -10.81
N LYS A 141 16.26 -4.76 -9.76
CA LYS A 141 15.01 -4.38 -9.09
C LYS A 141 15.32 -3.74 -7.75
N VAL A 142 14.50 -2.79 -7.36
CA VAL A 142 14.71 -1.98 -6.17
C VAL A 142 13.44 -1.91 -5.34
N TYR A 143 13.61 -2.11 -4.04
CA TYR A 143 12.65 -1.82 -2.99
C TYR A 143 12.65 -0.32 -2.69
N LEU A 144 11.47 0.30 -2.75
CA LEU A 144 11.29 1.73 -2.54
C LEU A 144 10.26 1.97 -1.44
N ASP A 145 10.72 2.46 -0.29
CA ASP A 145 9.91 2.69 0.90
C ASP A 145 9.82 4.17 1.21
N GLN A 146 8.77 4.78 0.68
CA GLN A 146 8.44 6.18 0.88
C GLN A 146 7.99 6.52 2.31
N ALA A 147 7.61 5.53 3.12
CA ALA A 147 7.20 5.78 4.50
C ALA A 147 8.41 5.85 5.44
N ASN A 148 9.49 5.14 5.11
CA ASN A 148 10.75 5.17 5.87
C ASN A 148 11.89 5.93 5.19
N GLY A 149 11.69 6.41 3.96
CA GLY A 149 12.71 7.11 3.18
C GLY A 149 13.86 6.20 2.73
N VAL A 150 13.58 4.92 2.51
CA VAL A 150 14.60 3.89 2.26
C VAL A 150 14.52 3.34 0.85
N MET A 151 15.69 3.10 0.26
CA MET A 151 15.87 2.38 -1.00
C MET A 151 16.86 1.23 -0.81
N VAL A 152 16.53 0.04 -1.29
CA VAL A 152 17.40 -1.16 -1.20
C VAL A 152 17.28 -1.98 -2.48
N ASP A 153 18.40 -2.48 -3.00
CA ASP A 153 18.40 -3.40 -4.14
C ASP A 153 17.80 -4.77 -3.71
N ILE A 154 16.99 -5.36 -4.59
CA ILE A 154 16.43 -6.70 -4.39
C ILE A 154 17.53 -7.75 -4.55
N ALA A 155 17.68 -8.61 -3.55
CA ALA A 155 18.71 -9.65 -3.51
C ALA A 155 18.30 -10.92 -4.28
N GLY A 156 17.00 -11.20 -4.41
CA GLY A 156 16.53 -12.38 -5.13
C GLY A 156 15.02 -12.40 -5.37
N GLU A 157 14.61 -13.23 -6.32
CA GLU A 157 13.21 -13.47 -6.69
C GLU A 157 12.87 -14.94 -6.41
N GLN A 158 11.67 -15.20 -5.86
CA GLN A 158 11.16 -16.54 -5.65
C GLN A 158 9.64 -16.59 -5.82
N SER A 159 9.10 -17.81 -5.95
CA SER A 159 7.65 -18.05 -5.94
C SER A 159 7.27 -18.85 -4.72
N VAL A 160 6.40 -18.28 -3.87
CA VAL A 160 5.87 -18.95 -2.68
C VAL A 160 4.41 -19.27 -2.93
N HIS A 161 4.12 -20.54 -3.22
CA HIS A 161 2.77 -21.00 -3.54
C HIS A 161 2.11 -20.25 -4.72
N GLY A 162 2.87 -20.03 -5.79
CA GLY A 162 2.39 -19.33 -6.98
C GLY A 162 2.34 -17.81 -6.83
N VAL A 163 2.63 -17.28 -5.64
CA VAL A 163 2.80 -15.86 -5.39
C VAL A 163 4.26 -15.48 -5.62
N LYS A 164 4.49 -14.55 -6.53
CA LYS A 164 5.80 -13.94 -6.72
C LYS A 164 6.20 -13.17 -5.46
N ALA A 165 7.43 -13.37 -5.00
CA ALA A 165 7.96 -12.69 -3.84
C ALA A 165 9.43 -12.32 -4.06
N TYR A 166 9.82 -11.19 -3.47
CA TYR A 166 11.19 -10.71 -3.47
C TYR A 166 11.85 -10.87 -2.13
N ARG A 167 13.15 -11.15 -2.19
CA ARG A 167 14.01 -11.18 -1.04
C ARG A 167 14.86 -9.92 -0.99
N ILE A 168 14.89 -9.28 0.18
CA ILE A 168 15.80 -8.17 0.47
C ILE A 168 16.76 -8.60 1.56
N GLU A 169 18.02 -8.21 1.41
CA GLU A 169 19.05 -8.43 2.42
C GLU A 169 19.58 -7.06 2.83
N THR A 170 19.36 -6.71 4.09
CA THR A 170 19.72 -5.39 4.60
C THR A 170 19.90 -5.42 6.11
N ASP A 171 20.87 -4.64 6.60
CA ASP A 171 21.04 -4.34 8.02
C ASP A 171 20.21 -3.12 8.45
N ASN A 172 19.45 -2.52 7.52
CA ASN A 172 18.60 -1.38 7.83
C ASN A 172 17.46 -1.80 8.76
N LYS A 173 17.52 -1.30 10.00
CA LYS A 173 16.57 -1.59 11.08
C LYS A 173 15.15 -1.09 10.80
N ASN A 174 14.98 -0.14 9.88
CA ASN A 174 13.66 0.35 9.48
C ASN A 174 12.93 -0.62 8.54
N ILE A 175 13.62 -1.63 8.01
CA ILE A 175 13.01 -2.68 7.20
C ILE A 175 13.07 -4.00 7.99
N PRO A 176 11.99 -4.39 8.67
CA PRO A 176 12.01 -5.57 9.52
C PRO A 176 11.75 -6.88 8.77
N PHE A 177 11.26 -6.84 7.54
CA PHE A 177 10.98 -8.03 6.74
C PHE A 177 12.06 -8.27 5.68
N ARG A 178 12.25 -9.52 5.29
CA ARG A 178 13.20 -9.99 4.27
C ARG A 178 12.49 -10.62 3.08
N LEU A 179 11.22 -10.98 3.20
CA LEU A 179 10.41 -11.56 2.14
C LEU A 179 9.17 -10.69 1.84
N ILE A 180 9.04 -10.25 0.60
CA ILE A 180 8.01 -9.30 0.16
C ILE A 180 7.18 -9.94 -0.95
N PRO A 181 5.93 -10.33 -0.71
CA PRO A 181 5.08 -10.84 -1.76
C PRO A 181 4.60 -9.67 -2.61
N VAL A 182 4.60 -9.83 -3.92
CA VAL A 182 4.31 -8.75 -4.87
C VAL A 182 3.13 -9.08 -5.76
N CYS A 183 2.41 -8.04 -6.14
CA CYS A 183 1.38 -8.11 -7.17
C CYS A 183 1.54 -6.95 -8.15
N SER A 184 0.72 -6.95 -9.20
CA SER A 184 0.65 -5.78 -10.09
C SER A 184 0.14 -4.55 -9.33
N LEU A 185 0.43 -3.37 -9.86
CA LEU A 185 -0.01 -2.12 -9.25
C LEU A 185 -1.56 -2.02 -9.23
N GLU A 186 -2.26 -2.60 -10.20
CA GLU A 186 -3.74 -2.66 -10.20
C GLU A 186 -4.27 -3.50 -9.04
N LYS A 187 -3.65 -4.66 -8.78
CA LYS A 187 -4.01 -5.55 -7.67
C LYS A 187 -3.74 -4.92 -6.29
N SER A 188 -2.92 -3.86 -6.21
CA SER A 188 -2.69 -3.09 -4.98
C SER A 188 -3.97 -2.46 -4.40
N THR A 189 -5.02 -2.26 -5.22
CA THR A 189 -6.34 -1.79 -4.75
C THR A 189 -6.91 -2.68 -3.64
N ALA A 190 -6.51 -3.96 -3.59
CA ALA A 190 -6.79 -4.85 -2.48
C ALA A 190 -6.27 -4.32 -1.13
N ALA A 191 -5.09 -3.70 -1.09
CA ALA A 191 -4.53 -3.11 0.12
C ALA A 191 -5.34 -1.91 0.61
N THR A 192 -5.86 -1.08 -0.30
CA THR A 192 -6.76 0.03 0.03
C THR A 192 -8.04 -0.48 0.69
N VAL A 193 -8.66 -1.53 0.13
CA VAL A 193 -9.87 -2.15 0.70
C VAL A 193 -9.54 -2.89 2.00
N TRP A 194 -8.40 -3.56 2.08
CA TRP A 194 -7.96 -4.28 3.28
C TRP A 194 -7.74 -3.33 4.45
N ASN A 195 -7.16 -2.14 4.26
CA ASN A 195 -6.95 -1.17 5.35
C ASN A 195 -8.25 -0.75 6.06
N LEU A 196 -9.43 -0.92 5.45
CA LEU A 196 -10.71 -0.69 6.11
C LEU A 196 -10.98 -1.69 7.25
N ALA A 197 -10.40 -2.89 7.19
CA ALA A 197 -10.46 -3.86 8.28
C ALA A 197 -9.70 -3.35 9.51
N SER A 198 -8.59 -2.65 9.31
CA SER A 198 -7.82 -2.02 10.39
C SER A 198 -8.61 -0.90 11.07
N LEU A 199 -9.32 -0.06 10.30
CA LEU A 199 -10.26 0.92 10.88
C LEU A 199 -11.33 0.25 11.75
N ARG A 200 -11.95 -0.83 11.26
CA ARG A 200 -12.95 -1.56 12.03
C ARG A 200 -12.39 -2.13 13.33
N LYS A 201 -11.16 -2.67 13.29
CA LYS A 201 -10.48 -3.21 14.48
C LYS A 201 -10.22 -2.10 15.51
N SER A 202 -9.67 -0.97 15.09
CA SER A 202 -9.42 0.17 15.99
C SER A 202 -10.73 0.74 16.56
N ALA A 203 -11.77 0.82 15.75
CA ALA A 203 -13.09 1.28 16.18
C ALA A 203 -13.78 0.31 17.16
N ALA A 204 -13.42 -0.98 17.17
CA ALA A 204 -13.94 -1.97 18.11
C ALA A 204 -13.18 -2.04 19.44
N SER A 205 -12.05 -1.34 19.60
CA SER A 205 -11.18 -1.44 20.78
C SER A 205 -11.06 -0.09 21.52
N PRO A 206 -11.90 0.18 22.54
CA PRO A 206 -11.81 1.41 23.33
C PRO A 206 -10.46 1.64 24.01
N ARG A 207 -9.67 0.56 24.20
CA ARG A 207 -8.31 0.61 24.77
C ARG A 207 -7.32 1.38 23.89
N GLU A 208 -7.65 1.59 22.62
CA GLU A 208 -6.82 2.33 21.64
C GLU A 208 -7.00 3.86 21.75
N GLY A 209 -7.75 4.36 22.75
CA GLY A 209 -7.87 5.79 23.07
C GLY A 209 -8.27 6.64 21.85
N ARG A 210 -7.37 7.56 21.44
CA ARG A 210 -7.59 8.47 20.30
C ARG A 210 -7.87 7.73 18.99
N PHE A 211 -7.23 6.58 18.75
CA PHE A 211 -7.41 5.80 17.52
C PHE A 211 -8.83 5.23 17.44
N HIS A 212 -9.41 4.81 18.57
CA HIS A 212 -10.79 4.33 18.64
C HIS A 212 -11.79 5.42 18.22
N THR A 213 -11.71 6.61 18.84
CA THR A 213 -12.60 7.72 18.52
C THR A 213 -12.47 8.17 17.08
N GLN A 214 -11.23 8.24 16.56
CA GLN A 214 -11.00 8.65 15.17
C GLN A 214 -11.52 7.60 14.19
N ALA A 215 -11.28 6.32 14.47
CA ALA A 215 -11.78 5.23 13.63
C ALA A 215 -13.31 5.20 13.58
N LEU A 216 -14.02 5.44 14.70
CA LEU A 216 -15.49 5.57 14.72
C LEU A 216 -15.97 6.71 13.80
N LYS A 217 -15.35 7.89 13.88
CA LYS A 217 -15.68 9.04 13.02
C LYS A 217 -15.48 8.73 11.54
N LEU A 218 -14.39 8.03 11.21
CA LEU A 218 -14.08 7.65 9.84
C LEU A 218 -15.02 6.56 9.32
N MET A 219 -15.36 5.58 10.15
CA MET A 219 -16.35 4.55 9.81
C MET A 219 -17.71 5.20 9.48
N ASP A 220 -18.17 6.15 10.29
CA ASP A 220 -19.41 6.90 10.04
C ASP A 220 -19.32 7.74 8.75
N ARG A 221 -18.25 8.54 8.62
CA ARG A 221 -18.00 9.37 7.42
C ARG A 221 -18.07 8.53 6.14
N PHE A 222 -17.39 7.39 6.12
CA PHE A 222 -17.36 6.49 4.96
C PHE A 222 -18.63 5.64 4.82
N GLY A 223 -19.46 5.51 5.86
CA GLY A 223 -20.62 4.63 5.88
C GLY A 223 -20.21 3.15 5.85
N LEU A 224 -19.16 2.78 6.59
CA LEU A 224 -18.68 1.41 6.68
C LEU A 224 -19.64 0.55 7.49
N ASP A 225 -19.99 -0.62 6.94
CA ASP A 225 -20.81 -1.60 7.64
C ASP A 225 -19.91 -2.47 8.53
N TRP A 226 -20.19 -2.47 9.83
CA TRP A 226 -19.51 -3.28 10.84
C TRP A 226 -19.51 -4.78 10.55
N LYS A 227 -20.54 -5.28 9.85
CA LYS A 227 -20.70 -6.70 9.54
C LYS A 227 -19.85 -7.15 8.35
N ILE A 228 -19.39 -6.21 7.51
CA ILE A 228 -18.61 -6.56 6.30
C ILE A 228 -17.14 -6.75 6.66
N SER A 229 -16.59 -7.92 6.33
CA SER A 229 -15.15 -8.19 6.44
C SER A 229 -14.41 -7.76 5.17
N TYR A 230 -14.14 -6.46 5.04
CA TYR A 230 -13.50 -5.88 3.85
C TYR A 230 -12.12 -6.50 3.54
N GLY A 231 -11.33 -6.79 4.58
CA GLY A 231 -10.03 -7.46 4.43
C GLY A 231 -10.15 -8.89 3.86
N ASP A 232 -11.12 -9.68 4.35
CA ASP A 232 -11.35 -11.02 3.82
C ASP A 232 -11.92 -10.98 2.40
N TRP A 233 -12.79 -10.01 2.11
CA TRP A 233 -13.30 -9.79 0.77
C TRP A 233 -12.17 -9.47 -0.21
N ALA A 234 -11.28 -8.52 0.11
CA ALA A 234 -10.16 -8.15 -0.74
C ALA A 234 -9.23 -9.34 -1.02
N LYS A 235 -8.87 -10.09 0.03
CA LYS A 235 -8.03 -11.30 -0.08
C LYS A 235 -8.71 -12.40 -0.89
N ARG A 236 -10.02 -12.60 -0.75
CA ARG A 236 -10.73 -13.66 -1.49
C ARG A 236 -10.97 -13.30 -2.95
N THR A 237 -11.23 -12.02 -3.24
CA THR A 237 -11.76 -11.60 -4.53
C THR A 237 -10.70 -10.99 -5.44
N ILE A 238 -9.69 -10.31 -4.91
CA ILE A 238 -8.63 -9.65 -5.70
C ILE A 238 -7.31 -10.44 -5.63
N LEU A 239 -7.03 -11.08 -4.49
CA LEU A 239 -5.78 -11.81 -4.23
C LEU A 239 -6.03 -13.25 -3.74
N PRO A 240 -6.85 -14.08 -4.42
CA PRO A 240 -7.25 -15.40 -3.92
C PRO A 240 -6.07 -16.30 -3.52
N GLU A 241 -4.95 -16.18 -4.20
CA GLU A 241 -3.70 -16.91 -3.96
C GLU A 241 -3.02 -16.57 -2.62
N TRP A 242 -3.30 -15.39 -2.05
CA TRP A 242 -2.73 -14.97 -0.75
C TRP A 242 -3.18 -15.86 0.40
N LYS A 243 -4.39 -16.42 0.36
CA LYS A 243 -4.87 -17.30 1.44
C LYS A 243 -3.97 -18.52 1.60
N GLY A 244 -3.46 -19.04 0.50
CA GLY A 244 -2.54 -20.17 0.50
C GLY A 244 -1.13 -19.76 0.94
N LEU A 245 -0.64 -18.59 0.52
CA LEU A 245 0.63 -18.01 0.95
C LEU A 245 0.72 -17.89 2.48
N LEU A 246 -0.30 -17.31 3.12
CA LEU A 246 -0.32 -17.06 4.57
C LEU A 246 -0.18 -18.33 5.43
N ARG A 247 -0.41 -19.51 4.84
CA ARG A 247 -0.31 -20.81 5.53
C ARG A 247 1.06 -21.48 5.38
N ARG A 248 1.94 -20.93 4.54
CA ARG A 248 3.22 -21.56 4.18
C ARG A 248 4.26 -21.39 5.30
N PRO A 249 5.09 -22.42 5.58
CA PRO A 249 6.14 -22.34 6.58
C PRO A 249 7.09 -21.15 6.38
N GLU A 250 7.46 -20.87 5.14
CA GLU A 250 8.33 -19.75 4.76
C GLU A 250 7.73 -18.41 5.19
N TRP A 251 6.42 -18.26 5.01
CA TRP A 251 5.70 -17.07 5.42
C TRP A 251 5.55 -16.93 6.93
N LYS A 252 5.26 -18.04 7.62
CA LYS A 252 5.18 -18.05 9.10
C LYS A 252 6.52 -17.74 9.74
N LYS A 253 7.60 -18.31 9.20
CA LYS A 253 8.97 -18.02 9.63
C LYS A 253 9.30 -16.55 9.44
N GLU A 254 9.00 -16.01 8.26
CA GLU A 254 9.20 -14.59 7.97
C GLU A 254 8.43 -13.69 8.96
N GLN A 255 7.19 -14.05 9.28
CA GLN A 255 6.38 -13.34 10.27
C GLN A 255 7.03 -13.35 11.65
N GLU A 256 7.41 -14.52 12.16
CA GLU A 256 8.05 -14.67 13.47
C GLU A 256 9.36 -13.88 13.55
N GLU A 257 10.20 -13.98 12.53
CA GLU A 257 11.47 -13.27 12.49
C GLU A 257 11.30 -11.75 12.34
N SER A 258 10.33 -11.29 11.55
CA SER A 258 10.05 -9.86 11.39
C SER A 258 9.52 -9.26 12.69
N THR A 259 8.60 -9.95 13.37
CA THR A 259 8.13 -9.56 14.69
C THR A 259 9.29 -9.49 15.69
N ALA A 260 10.20 -10.47 15.67
CA ALA A 260 11.38 -10.45 16.53
C ALA A 260 12.31 -9.26 16.23
N ARG A 261 12.53 -8.94 14.94
CA ARG A 261 13.32 -7.78 14.51
C ARG A 261 12.68 -6.46 14.94
N ILE A 262 11.36 -6.32 14.88
CA ILE A 262 10.62 -5.13 15.36
C ILE A 262 10.76 -4.97 16.87
N ARG A 263 10.58 -6.03 17.64
CA ARG A 263 10.73 -5.99 19.11
C ARG A 263 12.15 -5.62 19.53
N ALA A 264 13.16 -6.09 18.80
CA ALA A 264 14.55 -5.74 19.06
C ALA A 264 14.85 -4.26 18.78
N THR A 265 14.13 -3.61 17.87
CA THR A 265 14.30 -2.19 17.53
C THR A 265 13.40 -1.26 18.34
N ASN A 266 12.26 -1.74 18.83
CA ASN A 266 11.32 -1.02 19.69
C ASN A 266 10.94 -1.87 20.92
N PRO A 267 11.72 -1.82 22.01
CA PRO A 267 11.49 -2.66 23.20
C PRO A 267 10.17 -2.38 23.94
N SER A 268 9.48 -1.29 23.59
CA SER A 268 8.19 -0.89 24.15
C SER A 268 6.97 -1.48 23.43
N ILE A 269 7.18 -2.29 22.38
CA ILE A 269 6.18 -3.04 21.61
C ILE A 269 6.35 -4.55 21.88
#